data_AF-A0A5B9WDG2-F1
#
_entry.id   AF-A0A5B9WDG2-F1
#
_cell.length_a   1.000
_cell.length_b   1.000
_cell.length_c   1.000
_cell.angle_alpha   90.00
_cell.angle_beta   90.00
_cell.angle_gamma   90.00
#
_symmetry.space_group_name_H-M   'P 1'
#
loop_
_entity.id
_entity.type
_entity.pdbx_description
1 polymer ?
#
loop_
_entity_poly.entity_id
_entity_poly.type
_entity_poly.pdbx_seq_one_letter_code
_entity_poly.pdbx_strand_id
1 'polypeptide(L)'
;MIPETQSDREGDLAGESTPGEHGPEILPMRRPRPVERTEAGSGGYGNAARALAILSLLPVSEIPVPRVHVGGRQSDGSVRVLDRPSGESLVVYTPRFTQQFSSGHLAGRWYVRKLTHVGVIPRSLPFPTARAAVEAVEAGRWALSTPAKPRQDARRPLRPWATPDESRDRPA
;
A
#
# COMPACT_ATOMS: atom_id res chain seq x y z
N MET A 1 33.58 -35.31 -41.30
CA MET A 1 34.60 -34.65 -40.45
C MET A 1 34.19 -34.89 -39.01
N ILE A 2 35.09 -35.50 -38.24
CA ILE A 2 34.95 -36.24 -36.97
C ILE A 2 35.60 -35.36 -35.85
N PRO A 3 35.31 -35.45 -34.53
CA PRO A 3 34.08 -35.71 -33.75
C PRO A 3 33.96 -34.83 -32.46
N GLU A 4 32.98 -35.20 -31.62
CA GLU A 4 32.78 -35.05 -30.16
C GLU A 4 33.90 -34.49 -29.24
N THR A 5 33.46 -33.83 -28.16
CA THR A 5 33.98 -34.12 -26.80
C THR A 5 32.99 -33.67 -25.72
N GLN A 6 32.38 -34.65 -25.04
CA GLN A 6 31.86 -34.52 -23.68
C GLN A 6 33.04 -34.33 -22.71
N SER A 7 32.83 -33.61 -21.60
CA SER A 7 33.71 -33.69 -20.44
C SER A 7 32.88 -33.61 -19.16
N ASP A 8 32.63 -34.79 -18.60
CA ASP A 8 32.40 -35.01 -17.18
C ASP A 8 33.58 -34.48 -16.36
N ARG A 9 33.28 -34.03 -15.14
CA ARG A 9 34.15 -34.24 -13.97
C ARG A 9 33.33 -34.12 -12.69
N GLU A 10 32.88 -35.28 -12.23
CA GLU A 10 32.78 -35.61 -10.82
C GLU A 10 34.10 -35.35 -10.09
N GLY A 11 33.98 -34.88 -8.86
CA GLY A 11 35.08 -34.68 -7.93
C GLY A 11 34.56 -34.89 -6.52
N ASP A 12 34.41 -36.16 -6.15
CA ASP A 12 34.35 -36.66 -4.78
C ASP A 12 35.62 -36.25 -4.03
N LEU A 13 35.47 -35.65 -2.85
CA LEU A 13 36.44 -35.80 -1.76
C LEU A 13 35.72 -35.77 -0.41
N ALA A 14 35.76 -36.95 0.22
CA ALA A 14 35.45 -37.22 1.61
C ALA A 14 36.32 -36.37 2.57
N GLY A 15 35.74 -36.02 3.72
CA GLY A 15 36.40 -35.30 4.80
C GLY A 15 35.70 -35.50 6.13
N GLU A 16 35.86 -36.70 6.67
CA GLU A 16 35.52 -37.13 8.02
C GLU A 16 36.25 -36.30 9.09
N SER A 17 35.54 -35.74 10.07
CA SER A 17 36.04 -35.41 11.43
C SER A 17 34.92 -34.83 12.33
N THR A 18 34.33 -35.68 13.16
CA THR A 18 33.93 -35.37 14.55
C THR A 18 34.91 -36.13 15.47
N PRO A 19 35.12 -35.81 16.77
CA PRO A 19 34.23 -35.10 17.70
C PRO A 19 34.91 -34.03 18.59
N GLY A 20 34.12 -33.09 19.10
CA GLY A 20 34.53 -32.15 20.13
C GLY A 20 33.45 -32.05 21.20
N GLU A 21 33.36 -33.08 22.05
CA GLU A 21 32.61 -33.04 23.31
C GLU A 21 33.22 -31.99 24.24
N HIS A 22 32.59 -30.82 24.35
CA HIS A 22 32.65 -29.98 25.54
C HIS A 22 31.22 -29.78 26.03
N GLY A 23 30.82 -30.63 26.96
CA GLY A 23 29.55 -30.49 27.68
C GLY A 23 29.53 -29.16 28.45
N PRO A 24 28.45 -28.38 28.38
CA PRO A 24 28.24 -27.33 29.36
C PRO A 24 27.88 -28.00 30.69
N GLU A 25 28.74 -27.76 31.68
CA GLU A 25 28.52 -28.00 33.10
C GLU A 25 27.12 -27.50 33.50
N ILE A 26 26.19 -28.44 33.65
CA ILE A 26 24.83 -28.15 34.14
C ILE A 26 24.95 -27.92 35.65
N LEU A 27 25.17 -26.66 36.02
CA LEU A 27 24.99 -26.21 37.40
C LEU A 27 23.56 -26.56 37.85
N PRO A 28 23.36 -27.21 39.02
CA PRO A 28 22.03 -27.54 39.48
C PRO A 28 21.21 -26.25 39.68
N MET A 29 20.16 -26.13 38.87
CA MET A 29 19.14 -25.08 39.00
C MET A 29 18.66 -24.98 40.45
N ARG A 30 19.06 -23.90 41.13
CA ARG A 30 18.34 -23.43 42.31
C ARG A 30 16.94 -23.03 41.87
N ARG A 31 15.95 -23.83 42.25
CA ARG A 31 14.53 -23.50 42.05
C ARG A 31 14.27 -22.10 42.63
N PRO A 32 13.76 -21.14 41.84
CA PRO A 32 13.27 -19.89 42.40
C PRO A 32 12.11 -20.22 43.34
N ARG A 33 12.18 -19.73 44.58
CA ARG A 33 11.07 -19.84 45.53
C ARG A 33 9.84 -19.19 44.89
N PRO A 34 8.63 -19.76 45.09
CA PRO A 34 7.42 -19.10 44.63
C PRO A 34 7.32 -17.77 45.38
N VAL A 35 7.45 -16.67 44.63
CA VAL A 35 7.09 -15.35 45.12
C VAL A 35 5.60 -15.40 45.38
N GLU A 36 5.21 -15.33 46.65
CA GLU A 36 3.83 -15.11 47.04
C GLU A 36 3.34 -13.88 46.29
N ARG A 37 2.38 -14.10 45.39
CA ARG A 37 1.65 -13.02 44.74
C ARG A 37 0.87 -12.31 45.83
N THR A 38 1.46 -11.27 46.38
CA THR A 38 0.72 -10.25 47.11
C THR A 38 -0.31 -9.68 46.15
N GLU A 39 -1.56 -10.04 46.35
CA GLU A 39 -2.70 -9.35 45.78
C GLU A 39 -2.66 -7.91 46.26
N ALA A 40 -2.25 -7.01 45.37
CA ALA A 40 -2.29 -5.58 45.62
C ALA A 40 -2.81 -4.89 44.36
N GLY A 41 -4.11 -4.60 44.40
CA GLY A 41 -4.66 -3.31 44.01
C GLY A 41 -4.61 -2.92 42.53
N SER A 42 -5.79 -2.87 41.91
CA SER A 42 -6.33 -1.61 41.35
C SER A 42 -5.30 -0.65 40.72
N GLY A 43 -4.59 -1.07 39.66
CA GLY A 43 -3.50 -0.27 39.07
C GLY A 43 -3.50 -0.12 37.54
N GLY A 44 -4.36 -0.84 36.81
CA GLY A 44 -4.34 -0.83 35.34
C GLY A 44 -4.94 0.44 34.71
N TYR A 45 -5.99 0.98 35.33
CA TYR A 45 -6.73 2.11 34.78
C TYR A 45 -6.04 3.46 34.98
N GLY A 46 -5.20 3.60 36.02
CA GLY A 46 -4.45 4.85 36.28
C GLY A 46 -3.37 5.11 35.23
N ASN A 47 -2.67 4.07 34.77
CA ASN A 47 -1.68 4.19 33.69
C ASN A 47 -2.34 4.42 32.34
N ALA A 48 -3.48 3.76 32.05
CA ALA A 48 -4.23 4.00 30.82
C ALA A 48 -4.86 5.40 30.78
N ALA A 49 -5.49 5.84 31.88
CA ALA A 49 -6.06 7.18 32.00
C ALA A 49 -4.98 8.27 31.93
N ARG A 50 -3.82 8.04 32.57
CA ARG A 50 -2.67 8.95 32.48
C ARG A 50 -2.06 8.98 31.08
N ALA A 51 -1.97 7.85 30.39
CA ALA A 51 -1.53 7.78 29.00
C ALA A 51 -2.50 8.52 28.06
N LEU A 52 -3.82 8.34 28.23
CA LEU A 52 -4.85 9.06 27.49
C LEU A 52 -4.85 10.56 27.80
N ALA A 53 -4.62 10.95 29.06
CA ALA A 53 -4.46 12.34 29.47
C ALA A 53 -3.24 13.00 28.80
N ILE A 54 -2.10 12.30 28.73
CA ILE A 54 -0.91 12.79 28.03
C ILE A 54 -1.17 12.97 26.53
N LEU A 55 -1.90 12.04 25.89
CA LEU A 55 -2.29 12.15 24.48
C LEU A 55 -3.30 13.28 24.21
N SER A 56 -4.06 13.71 25.21
CA SER A 56 -5.02 14.82 25.08
C SER A 56 -4.41 16.20 25.39
N LEU A 57 -3.23 16.26 26.01
CA LEU A 57 -2.47 17.50 26.23
C LEU A 57 -1.72 17.97 24.98
N LEU A 58 -1.42 17.05 24.06
CA LEU A 58 -0.84 17.33 22.75
C LEU A 58 -1.72 16.66 21.69
N PRO A 59 -2.92 17.21 21.39
CA PRO A 59 -3.66 16.72 20.25
C PRO A 59 -2.73 16.79 19.04
N VAL A 60 -2.51 15.65 18.39
CA VAL A 60 -1.74 15.58 17.14
C VAL A 60 -2.64 16.11 16.02
N SER A 61 -3.10 17.36 16.17
CA SER A 61 -3.93 18.09 15.22
C SER A 61 -3.09 18.90 14.24
N GLU A 62 -1.78 19.04 14.48
CA GLU A 62 -0.95 20.04 13.79
C GLU A 62 0.30 19.49 13.12
N ILE A 63 0.48 18.16 13.01
CA ILE A 63 1.56 17.66 12.15
C ILE A 63 1.03 17.65 10.71
N PRO A 64 1.49 18.54 9.82
CA PRO A 64 1.13 18.47 8.41
C PRO A 64 1.62 17.12 7.87
N VAL A 65 0.68 16.21 7.67
CA VAL A 65 1.00 14.91 7.09
C VAL A 65 1.29 15.13 5.61
N PRO A 66 2.37 14.57 5.06
CA PRO A 66 2.59 14.53 3.62
C PRO A 66 1.34 14.03 2.90
N ARG A 67 0.91 14.80 1.89
CA ARG A 67 -0.25 14.47 1.07
C ARG A 67 -0.10 13.09 0.42
N VAL A 68 1.12 12.77 0.05
CA VAL A 68 1.47 11.53 -0.64
C VAL A 68 2.31 10.64 0.27
N HIS A 69 1.90 9.39 0.41
CA HIS A 69 2.71 8.35 1.03
C HIS A 69 3.32 7.47 -0.06
N VAL A 70 4.65 7.49 -0.15
CA VAL A 70 5.41 6.66 -1.09
C VAL A 70 5.75 5.35 -0.40
N GLY A 71 5.19 4.25 -0.89
CA GLY A 71 5.50 2.91 -0.43
C GLY A 71 6.84 2.40 -0.98
N GLY A 72 7.24 1.23 -0.52
CA GLY A 72 8.46 0.56 -0.99
C GLY A 72 8.44 0.27 -2.50
N ARG A 73 9.64 0.17 -3.08
CA ARG A 73 9.83 -0.25 -4.46
C ARG A 73 9.47 -1.74 -4.60
N GLN A 74 8.66 -2.07 -5.60
CA GLN A 74 8.26 -3.43 -5.90
C GLN A 74 9.34 -4.18 -6.68
N SER A 75 9.24 -5.50 -6.73
CA SER A 75 10.15 -6.38 -7.48
C SER A 75 10.18 -6.11 -8.98
N ASP A 76 9.08 -5.59 -9.53
CA ASP A 76 8.99 -5.13 -10.92
C ASP A 76 9.60 -3.73 -11.13
N GLY A 77 10.24 -3.16 -10.10
CA GLY A 77 10.85 -1.83 -10.14
C GLY A 77 9.84 -0.68 -10.07
N SER A 78 8.54 -0.96 -9.97
CA SER A 78 7.49 0.04 -9.78
C SER A 78 7.47 0.57 -8.35
N VAL A 79 6.83 1.71 -8.14
CA VAL A 79 6.67 2.34 -6.82
C VAL A 79 5.19 2.51 -6.53
N ARG A 80 4.76 2.07 -5.33
CA ARG A 80 3.39 2.29 -4.87
C ARG A 80 3.27 3.65 -4.22
N VAL A 81 2.19 4.35 -4.51
CA VAL A 81 1.95 5.70 -4.03
C VAL A 81 0.52 5.78 -3.54
N LEU A 82 0.31 6.23 -2.31
CA LEU A 82 -1.01 6.47 -1.74
C LEU A 82 -1.24 7.99 -1.68
N ASP A 83 -2.23 8.48 -2.41
CA ASP A 83 -2.71 9.85 -2.29
C ASP A 83 -3.70 9.92 -1.12
N ARG A 84 -3.26 10.47 0.02
CA ARG A 84 -4.02 10.53 1.27
C ARG A 84 -5.37 11.25 1.14
N PRO A 85 -5.49 12.43 0.50
CA PRO A 85 -6.76 13.14 0.42
C PRO A 85 -7.80 12.42 -0.43
N SER A 86 -7.40 11.69 -1.47
CA SER A 86 -8.34 10.91 -2.30
C SER A 86 -8.53 9.48 -1.81
N GLY A 87 -7.63 8.98 -0.95
CA GLY A 87 -7.56 7.58 -0.57
C GLY A 87 -7.13 6.66 -1.71
N GLU A 88 -6.69 7.20 -2.85
CA GLU A 88 -6.39 6.41 -4.04
C GLU A 88 -5.00 5.78 -3.95
N SER A 89 -4.94 4.47 -4.20
CA SER A 89 -3.69 3.74 -4.40
C SER A 89 -3.28 3.80 -5.87
N LEU A 90 -2.11 4.36 -6.12
CA LEU A 90 -1.49 4.57 -7.42
C LEU A 90 -0.20 3.75 -7.54
N VAL A 91 0.19 3.49 -8.79
CA VAL A 91 1.43 2.81 -9.15
C VAL A 91 2.18 3.66 -10.16
N VAL A 92 3.42 3.96 -9.83
CA VAL A 92 4.40 4.61 -10.71
C VAL A 92 5.26 3.51 -11.33
N TYR A 93 5.24 3.39 -12.66
CA TYR A 93 5.86 2.27 -13.37
C TYR A 93 6.52 2.70 -14.68
N THR A 94 7.43 1.85 -15.15
CA THR A 94 7.98 1.92 -16.52
C THR A 94 7.32 0.84 -17.38
N PRO A 95 6.96 1.13 -18.64
CA PRO A 95 6.38 0.14 -19.54
C PRO A 95 7.39 -0.99 -19.81
N ARG A 96 6.90 -2.23 -19.85
CA ARG A 96 7.72 -3.45 -20.04
C ARG A 96 7.21 -4.34 -21.17
N PHE A 97 5.92 -4.26 -21.50
CA PHE A 97 5.30 -5.14 -22.48
C PHE A 97 5.18 -4.46 -23.84
N THR A 98 5.41 -5.21 -24.93
CA THR A 98 5.29 -4.72 -26.32
C THR A 98 3.95 -4.03 -26.57
N GLN A 99 2.86 -4.60 -26.06
CA GLN A 99 1.51 -4.05 -26.21
C GLN A 99 1.36 -2.63 -25.62
N GLN A 100 2.11 -2.30 -24.56
CA GLN A 100 2.09 -0.96 -23.96
C GLN A 100 2.72 0.08 -24.91
N PHE A 101 3.83 -0.29 -25.56
CA PHE A 101 4.49 0.55 -26.56
C PHE A 101 3.62 0.76 -27.79
N SER A 102 2.97 -0.31 -28.28
CA SER A 102 1.97 -0.21 -29.36
C SER A 102 0.79 0.70 -29.01
N SER A 103 0.50 0.89 -27.72
CA SER A 103 -0.57 1.75 -27.21
C SER A 103 -0.11 3.19 -26.92
N GLY A 104 1.13 3.55 -27.29
CA GLY A 104 1.67 4.91 -27.15
C GLY A 104 2.54 5.15 -25.91
N HIS A 105 2.94 4.11 -25.19
CA HIS A 105 3.99 4.27 -24.16
C HIS A 105 5.36 4.47 -24.81
N LEU A 106 6.20 5.26 -24.14
CA LEU A 106 7.57 5.58 -24.56
C LEU A 106 8.57 4.85 -23.66
N ALA A 107 9.62 4.31 -24.28
CA ALA A 107 10.72 3.68 -23.55
C ALA A 107 11.46 4.69 -22.67
N GLY A 108 11.94 4.24 -21.51
CA GLY A 108 12.65 5.09 -20.54
C GLY A 108 11.79 6.14 -19.84
N ARG A 109 10.47 6.15 -20.06
CA ARG A 109 9.54 7.05 -19.38
C ARG A 109 8.79 6.36 -18.25
N TRP A 110 8.43 7.17 -17.26
CA TRP A 110 7.64 6.78 -16.10
C TRP A 110 6.19 7.20 -16.29
N TYR A 111 5.28 6.35 -15.85
CA TYR A 111 3.84 6.55 -15.96
C TYR A 111 3.19 6.26 -14.62
N VAL A 112 2.05 6.92 -14.39
CA VAL A 112 1.19 6.72 -13.23
C VAL A 112 -0.12 6.05 -13.67
N ARG A 113 -0.59 5.09 -12.88
CA ARG A 113 -1.94 4.51 -13.02
C ARG A 113 -2.53 4.19 -11.65
N LYS A 114 -3.85 4.07 -11.57
CA LYS A 114 -4.50 3.51 -10.38
C LYS A 114 -4.14 2.04 -10.23
N LEU A 115 -3.96 1.58 -8.99
CA LEU A 115 -3.64 0.19 -8.67
C LEU A 115 -4.72 -0.77 -9.19
N THR A 116 -5.98 -0.34 -9.18
CA THR A 116 -7.13 -1.09 -9.69
C THR A 116 -7.19 -1.14 -11.22
N HIS A 117 -6.44 -0.28 -11.92
CA HIS A 117 -6.47 -0.22 -13.37
C HIS A 117 -5.37 -1.10 -13.97
N VAL A 118 -5.80 -2.25 -14.49
CA VAL A 118 -4.96 -3.12 -15.32
C VAL A 118 -5.31 -2.85 -16.79
N GLY A 119 -4.34 -2.34 -17.55
CA GLY A 119 -4.56 -1.97 -18.94
C GLY A 119 -3.26 -1.52 -19.62
N VAL A 120 -3.32 -1.42 -20.94
CA VAL A 120 -2.17 -1.10 -21.81
C VAL A 120 -2.19 0.34 -22.32
N ILE A 121 -3.29 1.07 -22.13
CA ILE A 121 -3.45 2.46 -22.56
C ILE A 121 -2.89 3.40 -21.47
N PRO A 122 -2.00 4.35 -21.83
CA PRO A 122 -1.47 5.31 -20.88
C PRO A 122 -2.59 6.22 -20.36
N ARG A 123 -2.68 6.37 -19.03
CA ARG A 123 -3.65 7.27 -18.36
C ARG A 123 -2.98 8.49 -17.74
N SER A 124 -1.69 8.66 -17.97
CA SER A 124 -0.88 9.71 -17.40
C SER A 124 0.11 10.22 -18.43
N LEU A 125 0.63 11.41 -18.16
CA LEU A 125 1.70 11.99 -18.93
C LEU A 125 2.99 11.15 -18.77
N PRO A 126 3.86 11.11 -19.80
CA PRO A 126 5.17 10.51 -19.67
C PRO A 126 6.10 11.39 -18.81
N PHE A 127 6.59 10.85 -17.70
CA PHE A 127 7.53 11.52 -16.82
C PHE A 127 8.98 11.05 -17.08
N PRO A 128 9.98 11.95 -16.97
CA PRO A 128 11.38 11.58 -17.17
C PRO A 128 11.93 10.71 -16.03
N THR A 129 11.42 10.88 -14.81
CA THR A 129 11.90 10.16 -13.62
C THR A 129 10.74 9.70 -12.75
N ALA A 130 10.97 8.68 -11.92
CA ALA A 130 9.99 8.24 -10.92
C ALA A 130 9.62 9.37 -9.96
N ARG A 131 10.61 10.16 -9.55
CA ARG A 131 10.40 11.32 -8.67
C ARG A 131 9.48 12.35 -9.28
N ALA A 132 9.70 12.72 -10.55
CA ALA A 132 8.83 13.66 -11.26
C ALA A 132 7.38 13.14 -11.37
N ALA A 133 7.20 11.83 -11.52
CA ALA A 133 5.88 11.21 -11.51
C ALA A 133 5.21 11.31 -10.12
N VAL A 134 5.96 11.10 -9.03
CA VAL A 134 5.45 11.26 -7.65
C VAL A 134 5.09 12.72 -7.36
N GLU A 135 5.91 13.68 -7.76
CA GLU A 135 5.62 15.11 -7.61
C GLU A 135 4.36 15.52 -8.41
N ALA A 136 4.14 14.93 -9.59
CA ALA A 136 2.90 15.13 -10.33
C ALA A 136 1.67 14.53 -9.63
N VAL A 137 1.84 13.41 -8.91
CA VAL A 137 0.79 12.83 -8.05
C VAL A 137 0.48 13.78 -6.89
N GLU A 138 1.49 14.31 -6.23
CA GLU A 138 1.34 15.27 -5.13
C GLU A 138 0.61 16.54 -5.59
N ALA A 139 0.92 17.03 -6.78
CA ALA A 139 0.22 18.15 -7.39
C ALA A 139 -1.19 17.82 -7.91
N GLY A 140 -1.60 16.54 -7.92
CA GLY A 140 -2.89 16.09 -8.48
C GLY A 140 -3.01 16.24 -10.00
N ARG A 141 -1.89 16.43 -10.72
CA ARG A 141 -1.84 16.71 -12.17
C ARG A 141 -1.23 15.57 -12.98
N TRP A 142 -1.34 14.34 -12.47
CA TRP A 142 -0.74 13.18 -13.10
C TRP A 142 -1.62 12.55 -14.19
N ALA A 143 -2.94 12.64 -14.05
CA ALA A 143 -3.90 11.96 -14.92
C ALA A 143 -4.10 12.74 -16.22
N LEU A 144 -4.03 12.04 -17.34
CA LEU A 144 -4.58 12.54 -18.59
C LEU A 144 -6.09 12.60 -18.41
N SER A 145 -6.69 13.78 -18.64
CA SER A 145 -8.13 13.94 -18.63
C SER A 145 -8.70 13.04 -19.71
N THR A 146 -9.16 11.86 -19.32
CA THR A 146 -9.94 11.01 -20.21
C THR A 146 -11.26 11.74 -20.38
N PRO A 147 -11.76 11.99 -21.61
CA PRO A 147 -13.12 12.48 -21.74
C PRO A 147 -14.00 11.48 -21.01
N ALA A 148 -14.59 11.94 -19.90
CA ALA A 148 -15.43 11.10 -19.08
C ALA A 148 -16.48 10.53 -20.02
N LYS A 149 -16.55 9.20 -20.14
CA LYS A 149 -17.77 8.58 -20.69
C LYS A 149 -18.89 9.15 -19.82
N PRO A 150 -19.85 9.89 -20.36
CA PRO A 150 -20.92 10.43 -19.54
C PRO A 150 -21.49 9.24 -18.80
N ARG A 151 -21.38 9.30 -17.48
CA ARG A 151 -22.02 8.35 -16.60
C ARG A 151 -23.48 8.47 -17.00
N GLN A 152 -23.97 7.47 -17.73
CA GLN A 152 -25.39 7.31 -18.01
C GLN A 152 -26.00 6.90 -16.68
N ASP A 153 -25.93 7.81 -15.69
CA ASP A 153 -26.77 7.78 -14.53
C ASP A 153 -28.17 7.83 -15.12
N ALA A 154 -28.82 6.68 -15.06
CA ALA A 154 -30.23 6.57 -15.29
C ALA A 154 -30.88 7.71 -14.51
N ARG A 155 -31.36 8.69 -15.26
CA ARG A 155 -32.31 9.68 -14.76
C ARG A 155 -33.44 8.87 -14.16
N ARG A 156 -33.41 8.63 -12.85
CA ARG A 156 -34.65 8.52 -12.11
C ARG A 156 -35.17 9.95 -12.07
N PRO A 157 -36.22 10.30 -12.83
CA PRO A 157 -36.89 11.55 -12.58
C PRO A 157 -37.35 11.51 -11.12
N LEU A 158 -36.87 12.48 -10.34
CA LEU A 158 -37.47 12.82 -9.07
C LEU A 158 -38.94 13.08 -9.38
N ARG A 159 -39.83 12.20 -8.91
CA ARG A 159 -41.26 12.47 -8.93
C ARG A 159 -41.46 13.80 -8.21
N PRO A 160 -42.14 14.79 -8.82
CA PRO A 160 -42.65 15.91 -8.06
C PRO A 160 -43.58 15.34 -7.00
N TRP A 161 -43.32 15.69 -5.74
CA TRP A 161 -44.27 15.50 -4.66
C TRP A 161 -45.56 16.21 -5.08
N ALA A 162 -46.67 15.46 -5.12
CA ALA A 162 -47.97 16.01 -5.40
C ALA A 162 -48.31 17.02 -4.30
N THR A 163 -48.61 18.26 -4.70
CA THR A 163 -49.30 19.21 -3.83
C THR A 163 -50.68 18.66 -3.50
N PRO A 164 -51.14 18.67 -2.23
CA PRO A 164 -52.49 18.27 -1.91
C PRO A 164 -53.50 19.20 -2.60
N ASP A 165 -54.49 18.56 -3.18
CA ASP A 165 -55.68 19.09 -3.83
C ASP A 165 -56.52 19.92 -2.83
N GLU A 166 -56.27 21.23 -2.78
CA GLU A 166 -57.07 22.20 -2.03
C GLU A 166 -58.11 22.82 -2.98
N SER A 167 -59.14 22.04 -3.35
CA SER A 167 -60.26 22.51 -4.16
C SER A 167 -61.54 21.73 -3.88
N ARG A 168 -61.95 21.71 -2.61
CA ARG A 168 -63.35 21.45 -2.22
C ARG A 168 -63.70 22.33 -1.04
N ASP A 169 -64.22 23.51 -1.34
CA ASP A 169 -65.41 24.05 -0.67
C ASP A 169 -65.79 25.41 -1.29
N ARG A 170 -66.84 25.40 -2.11
CA ARG A 170 -67.71 26.56 -2.30
C ARG A 170 -69.15 26.06 -2.22
N PRO A 171 -69.94 26.47 -1.22
CA PRO A 171 -71.38 26.40 -1.32
C PRO A 171 -71.90 27.51 -2.25
N ALA A 172 -73.03 27.20 -2.88
CA ALA A 172 -73.81 28.06 -3.77
C ALA A 172 -74.57 29.16 -3.00
#